data_AF-A0A1H9VBF7-F1
#
_entry.id   AF-A0A1H9VBF7-F1
#
_cell.length_a   1.000
_cell.length_b   1.000
_cell.length_c   1.000
_cell.angle_alpha   90.00
_cell.angle_beta   90.00
_cell.angle_gamma   90.00
#
_symmetry.space_group_name_H-M   'P 1'
#
loop_
_entity.id
_entity.type
_entity.pdbx_description
1 polymer ?
#
loop_
_entity_poly.entity_id
_entity_poly.type
_entity_poly.pdbx_seq_one_letter_code
_entity_poly.pdbx_strand_id
1 'polypeptide(L)' 'MQEIILALLAGLIVGFVFALIKLPIPAPPALPGVMGIFGVYLGFKLFQWVSTSFFG' A
#
# COMPACT_ATOMS: atom_id res chain seq x y z
N MET A 1 -10.85 9.15 -6.40
CA MET A 1 -10.28 8.34 -7.51
C MET A 1 -9.00 8.96 -8.06
N GLN A 2 -8.93 10.29 -8.19
CA GLN A 2 -7.71 11.00 -8.59
C GLN A 2 -6.55 10.71 -7.64
N GLU A 3 -6.81 10.59 -6.35
CA GLU A 3 -5.82 10.31 -5.30
C GLU A 3 -5.13 8.95 -5.51
N ILE A 4 -5.87 7.95 -5.99
CA ILE A 4 -5.34 6.60 -6.26
C ILE A 4 -4.37 6.66 -7.45
N ILE A 5 -4.76 7.35 -8.52
CA ILE A 5 -3.93 7.51 -9.72
C ILE A 5 -2.67 8.32 -9.38
N LEU A 6 -2.81 9.40 -8.62
CA LEU A 6 -1.70 10.23 -8.18
C LEU A 6 -0.75 9.47 -7.24
N ALA A 7 -1.26 8.67 -6.31
CA ALA A 7 -0.45 7.84 -5.43
C ALA A 7 0.32 6.75 -6.20
N LEU A 8 -0.32 6.11 -7.18
CA LEU A 8 0.32 5.15 -8.07
C LEU A 8 1.45 5.81 -8.87
N LEU A 9 1.18 6.95 -9.51
CA LEU A 9 2.18 7.70 -10.29
C LEU A 9 3.33 8.17 -9.41
N ALA A 10 3.06 8.69 -8.22
CA ALA A 10 4.09 9.10 -7.26
C ALA A 10 4.96 7.90 -6.86
N GLY A 11 4.36 6.75 -6.54
CA GLY A 11 5.10 5.52 -6.22
C GLY A 11 5.97 5.03 -7.37
N LEU A 12 5.46 5.07 -8.61
CA LEU A 12 6.21 4.71 -9.81
C LEU A 12 7.39 5.65 -10.06
N ILE A 13 7.17 6.96 -9.99
CA ILE A 13 8.22 7.97 -10.20
C ILE A 13 9.30 7.82 -9.12
N VAL A 14 8.92 7.73 -7.85
CA VAL A 14 9.88 7.58 -6.74
C VAL A 14 10.67 6.28 -6.88
N GLY A 15 10.01 5.15 -7.15
CA GLY A 15 10.69 3.87 -7.34
C GLY A 15 11.65 3.90 -8.53
N PHE A 16 11.23 4.48 -9.65
CA PHE A 16 12.05 4.60 -10.85
C PHE A 16 13.28 5.49 -10.61
N VAL A 17 13.10 6.68 -10.04
CA VAL A 17 14.20 7.61 -9.76
C VAL A 17 15.22 6.98 -8.81
N PHE A 18 14.77 6.35 -7.73
CA PHE A 18 15.65 5.71 -6.75
C PHE A 18 16.43 4.53 -7.33
N ALA A 19 15.77 3.70 -8.16
CA ALA A 19 16.44 2.62 -8.88
C ALA A 19 17.49 3.17 -9.86
N LEU A 20 17.18 4.25 -10.57
CA LEU A 20 18.07 4.89 -11.56
C LEU A 20 19.35 5.43 -10.90
N ILE A 21 19.23 6.07 -9.74
CA ILE A 21 20.37 6.61 -8.97
C ILE A 21 20.99 5.59 -8.00
N LYS A 22 20.51 4.34 -7.99
CA LYS A 22 20.97 3.25 -7.10
C LYS A 22 20.89 3.58 -5.61
N LEU A 23 19.95 4.44 -5.21
CA LEU A 23 19.69 4.71 -3.80
C LEU A 23 18.80 3.62 -3.20
N PRO A 24 18.95 3.32 -1.90
CA PRO A 24 18.02 2.44 -1.20
C PRO A 24 16.61 3.03 -1.30
N ILE A 25 15.67 2.23 -1.79
CA ILE A 25 14.27 2.62 -1.91
C ILE A 25 13.66 2.86 -0.51
N PRO A 26 12.90 3.95 -0.30
CA PRO A 26 12.26 4.26 0.98
C PRO A 26 11.02 3.41 1.25
N ALA A 27 10.50 2.73 0.22
CA ALA A 27 9.38 1.79 0.30
C ALA A 27 9.84 0.41 0.82
N PRO A 28 8.92 -0.45 1.32
CA PRO A 28 9.27 -1.79 1.76
C PRO A 28 10.09 -2.53 0.68
N PRO A 29 11.33 -2.93 0.97
CA PRO A 29 12.28 -3.36 -0.07
C PRO A 29 11.95 -4.75 -0.65
N ALA A 30 10.96 -5.46 -0.12
CA ALA A 30 10.61 -6.80 -0.51
C ALA A 30 9.08 -6.99 -0.58
N LEU A 31 8.64 -7.90 -1.46
CA LEU A 31 7.23 -8.29 -1.61
C LEU A 31 6.54 -8.62 -0.27
N PRO A 32 7.18 -9.30 0.72
CA PRO A 32 6.56 -9.54 2.02
C PRO A 32 6.14 -8.27 2.76
N GLY A 33 6.91 -7.17 2.65
CA GLY A 33 6.57 -5.90 3.29
C GLY A 33 5.34 -5.25 2.67
N VAL A 34 5.21 -5.31 1.34
CA VAL A 34 4.03 -4.84 0.61
C VAL A 34 2.80 -5.67 0.99
N MET A 35 2.95 -7.00 1.03
CA MET A 35 1.88 -7.91 1.44
C MET A 35 1.43 -7.70 2.89
N GLY A 36 2.35 -7.33 3.79
CA GLY A 36 2.02 -6.97 5.17
C GLY A 36 1.09 -5.76 5.26
N ILE A 37 1.42 -4.66 4.58
CA ILE A 37 0.58 -3.45 4.53
C ILE A 37 -0.80 -3.77 3.94
N PHE A 38 -0.82 -4.54 2.85
CA PHE A 38 -2.06 -4.97 2.23
C PHE A 38 -2.93 -5.81 3.18
N GLY A 39 -2.32 -6.78 3.88
CA GLY A 39 -3.01 -7.62 4.86
C GLY A 39 -3.58 -6.84 6.04
N VAL A 40 -2.87 -5.82 6.53
CA VAL A 40 -3.36 -4.93 7.60
C VAL A 40 -4.61 -4.18 7.15
N TYR A 41 -4.60 -3.60 5.95
CA TYR A 41 -5.77 -2.90 5.40
C TYR A 41 -6.96 -3.86 5.18
N LEU A 42 -6.69 -5.03 4.61
CA LEU A 42 -7.72 -6.04 4.36
C LEU A 42 -8.35 -6.54 5.66
N GLY A 43 -7.53 -6.80 6.69
CA GLY A 43 -7.99 -7.20 8.02
C GLY A 43 -8.87 -6.15 8.68
N PHE A 44 -8.50 -4.87 8.57
CA PHE A 44 -9.33 -3.76 9.04
C PHE A 44 -10.68 -3.71 8.31
N LYS A 45 -10.68 -3.86 6.97
CA LYS A 45 -11.92 -3.89 6.18
C LYS A 45 -12.81 -5.08 6.51
N LEU A 46 -12.22 -6.26 6.71
CA LEU A 46 -12.92 -7.45 7.18
C LEU A 46 -13.56 -7.20 8.54
N PHE A 47 -12.83 -6.61 9.49
CA PHE A 47 -13.38 -6.26 10.79
C PHE A 47 -14.54 -5.26 10.69
N GLN A 48 -14.42 -4.21 9.87
CA GLN A 48 -15.51 -3.26 9.63
C GLN A 48 -16.77 -3.96 9.07
N TRP A 49 -16.58 -4.89 8.14
CA TRP A 49 -17.68 -5.66 7.55
C TRP A 49 -18.36 -6.54 8.60
N VAL A 50 -17.58 -7.35 9.35
CA VAL A 50 -18.09 -8.19 10.44
C VAL A 50 -18.79 -7.34 11.50
N SER A 51 -18.18 -6.24 11.92
CA SER A 51 -18.75 -5.34 12.93
C SER A 51 -20.10 -4.79 12.48
N THR A 52 -20.22 -4.36 11.22
CA THR A 52 -21.48 -3.84 10.68
C THR A 52 -22.55 -4.93 10.55
N SER A 53 -22.16 -6.15 10.18
CA SER A 53 -23.12 -7.25 9.94
C SER A 53 -23.63 -7.92 11.23
N PHE A 54 -22.88 -7.88 12.32
CA PHE A 54 -23.22 -8.60 13.56
C PHE A 54 -23.56 -7.69 14.75
N PHE A 55 -23.10 -6.43 14.75
CA PHE A 55 -23.32 -5.48 15.85
C PHE A 55 -24.05 -4.20 15.39
N GLY A 56 -24.45 -4.12 14.12
CA GLY A 56 -25.21 -3.01 13.53
C GLY A 56 -26.70 -3.29 13.42
#